data_AF-A0ABC8V181-F1
#
_entry.id   AF-A0ABC8V181-F1
#
_cell.length_a   1.000
_cell.length_b   1.000
_cell.length_c   1.000
_cell.angle_alpha   90.00
_cell.angle_beta   90.00
_cell.angle_gamma   90.00
#
_symmetry.space_group_name_H-M   'P 1'
#
loop_
_entity.id
_entity.type
_entity.pdbx_description
1 polymer ?
#
loop_
_entity_poly.entity_id
_entity_poly.type
_entity_poly.pdbx_seq_one_letter_code
_entity_poly.pdbx_strand_id
1 'polypeptide(L)'
;MDPFSTTILTLLVLSISRGVSGAKFTFTNKCDYTVWPGILGTPSLDSTGFELTKGSTRSFQAPTGWSGRFWGRTGCNFDGSGQGSCSTADCGSGQIECNGAGATPPATLAEFTLGSGSQDFYDVSLVDGYNLPMVVEVSGGSGKCASTGCIEDLNRKCPSELKVEGGGACRSACEAFRTPEYCCKGDFNSPAACAPSVYSQIFKSACPKSYSYAYDDTTSTFTCTNADYTVIFCPSPSSSKASSKSTGTADGSGSVEEAILANGSWMANLATGDSTRRHPLDGVQFFAAIVAAVSLTLSFMQL
;
A
#
# COMPACT_ATOMS: atom_id res chain seq x y z
N MET A 1 45.57 -22.46 2.15
CA MET A 1 44.39 -22.07 1.35
C MET A 1 44.89 -21.12 0.30
N ASP A 2 44.81 -21.52 -0.98
CA ASP A 2 45.39 -20.73 -2.05
C ASP A 2 44.67 -19.38 -2.20
N PRO A 3 45.41 -18.27 -2.37
CA PRO A 3 44.83 -16.94 -2.51
C PRO A 3 43.83 -16.88 -3.68
N PHE A 4 44.03 -17.69 -4.73
CA PHE A 4 43.11 -17.85 -5.86
C PHE A 4 41.76 -18.45 -5.46
N SER A 5 41.73 -19.38 -4.50
CA SER A 5 40.49 -20.02 -4.04
C SER A 5 39.62 -19.03 -3.25
N THR A 6 40.25 -18.17 -2.45
CA THR A 6 39.54 -17.11 -1.72
C THR A 6 38.95 -16.05 -2.65
N THR A 7 39.67 -15.63 -3.70
CA THR A 7 39.14 -14.62 -4.66
C THR A 7 37.94 -15.13 -5.45
N ILE A 8 37.98 -16.39 -5.90
CA ILE A 8 36.88 -17.04 -6.63
C ILE A 8 35.64 -17.14 -5.75
N LEU A 9 35.81 -17.50 -4.47
CA LEU A 9 34.68 -17.59 -3.52
C LEU A 9 34.04 -16.21 -3.29
N THR A 10 34.83 -15.14 -3.14
CA THR A 10 34.29 -13.77 -3.07
C THR A 10 33.58 -13.34 -4.35
N LEU A 11 34.09 -13.64 -5.54
CA LEU A 11 33.43 -13.31 -6.80
C LEU A 11 32.11 -14.08 -6.98
N LEU A 12 32.05 -15.34 -6.55
CA LEU A 12 30.81 -16.14 -6.55
C LEU A 12 29.77 -15.55 -5.61
N VAL A 13 30.16 -15.13 -4.40
CA VAL A 13 29.27 -14.50 -3.42
C VAL A 13 28.74 -13.15 -3.92
N LEU A 14 29.56 -12.34 -4.61
CA LEU A 14 29.13 -11.09 -5.27
C LEU A 14 28.24 -11.31 -6.51
N SER A 15 28.26 -12.50 -7.11
CA SER A 15 27.44 -12.84 -8.29
C SER A 15 26.05 -13.37 -7.94
N ILE A 16 25.80 -13.70 -6.67
CA ILE A 16 24.52 -14.26 -6.18
C ILE A 16 23.60 -13.17 -5.60
N SER A 17 24.02 -11.91 -5.54
CA SER A 17 23.13 -10.79 -5.23
C SER A 17 22.23 -10.45 -6.43
N ARG A 18 21.35 -11.40 -6.81
CA ARG A 18 20.12 -11.04 -7.51
C ARG A 18 19.31 -10.22 -6.51
N GLY A 19 19.27 -8.90 -6.71
CA GLY A 19 18.34 -8.05 -5.97
C GLY A 19 16.95 -8.66 -6.10
N VAL A 20 16.27 -8.87 -4.98
CA VAL A 20 14.86 -9.25 -4.99
C VAL A 20 14.14 -8.10 -5.70
N SER A 21 13.58 -8.37 -6.88
CA SER A 21 12.70 -7.43 -7.56
C SER A 21 11.40 -7.37 -6.78
N GLY A 22 11.04 -6.20 -6.28
CA GLY A 22 9.86 -6.02 -5.44
C GLY A 22 9.81 -4.64 -4.80
N ALA A 23 8.70 -4.31 -4.13
CA ALA A 23 8.52 -3.05 -3.42
C ALA A 23 8.87 -3.20 -1.94
N LYS A 24 9.57 -2.21 -1.38
CA LYS A 24 9.76 -2.10 0.06
C LYS A 24 8.56 -1.38 0.67
N PHE A 25 7.92 -2.03 1.63
CA PHE A 25 6.92 -1.41 2.50
C PHE A 25 7.58 -0.96 3.79
N THR A 26 7.38 0.30 4.19
CA THR A 26 7.82 0.84 5.48
C THR A 26 6.63 1.29 6.29
N PHE A 27 6.48 0.73 7.48
CA PHE A 27 5.45 1.11 8.44
C PHE A 27 6.04 2.13 9.40
N THR A 28 5.34 3.24 9.61
CA THR A 28 5.73 4.30 10.53
C THR A 28 4.58 4.58 11.49
N ASN A 29 4.83 4.48 12.79
CA ASN A 29 3.86 4.88 13.80
C ASN A 29 4.14 6.31 14.28
N LYS A 30 3.32 7.28 13.85
CA LYS A 30 3.35 8.66 14.37
C LYS A 30 2.27 8.93 15.42
N CYS A 31 1.49 7.93 15.81
CA CYS A 31 0.54 8.03 16.90
C CYS A 31 1.29 8.22 18.23
N ASP A 32 0.62 8.77 19.23
CA ASP A 32 1.16 8.91 20.59
C ASP A 32 1.01 7.63 21.43
N TYR A 33 0.47 6.56 20.84
CA TYR A 33 0.30 5.22 21.40
C TYR A 33 0.90 4.14 20.48
N THR A 34 1.08 2.93 21.01
CA THR A 34 1.49 1.75 20.24
C THR A 34 0.38 1.29 19.30
N VAL A 35 0.74 0.97 18.06
CA VAL A 35 -0.14 0.35 17.06
C VAL A 35 0.38 -1.06 16.82
N TRP A 36 -0.51 -2.02 16.57
CA TRP A 36 -0.12 -3.36 16.15
C TRP A 36 -0.55 -3.59 14.71
N PRO A 37 0.30 -3.32 13.70
CA PRO A 37 -0.07 -3.55 12.33
C PRO A 37 -0.45 -5.02 12.08
N GLY A 38 -1.42 -5.21 11.19
CA GLY A 38 -1.77 -6.50 10.61
C GLY A 38 -1.48 -6.50 9.12
N ILE A 39 -1.07 -7.66 8.59
CA ILE A 39 -0.73 -7.87 7.19
C ILE A 39 -1.50 -9.10 6.70
N LEU A 40 -2.26 -8.92 5.63
CA LEU A 40 -2.88 -10.00 4.88
C LEU A 40 -2.52 -9.84 3.40
N GLY A 41 -1.86 -10.83 2.80
CA GLY A 41 -1.53 -10.78 1.39
C GLY A 41 -0.96 -12.09 0.86
N THR A 42 -0.81 -12.16 -0.45
CA THR A 42 -0.30 -13.33 -1.17
C THR A 42 0.87 -12.92 -2.09
N PRO A 43 2.02 -13.60 -2.00
CA PRO A 43 2.40 -14.56 -0.95
C PRO A 43 2.46 -13.90 0.45
N SER A 44 2.49 -14.72 1.50
CA SER A 44 2.72 -14.22 2.85
C SER A 44 4.08 -13.53 2.94
N LEU A 45 4.15 -12.40 3.65
CA LEU A 45 5.39 -11.71 3.96
C LEU A 45 6.04 -12.32 5.22
N ASP A 46 7.20 -11.81 5.64
CA ASP A 46 7.94 -12.32 6.80
C ASP A 46 7.18 -12.22 8.15
N SER A 47 6.07 -11.48 8.18
CA SER A 47 5.14 -11.41 9.31
C SER A 47 3.74 -11.06 8.80
N THR A 48 2.73 -11.53 9.54
CA THR A 48 1.30 -11.21 9.36
C THR A 48 0.78 -10.23 10.43
N GLY A 49 1.58 -9.92 11.45
CA GLY A 49 1.24 -8.90 12.44
C GLY A 49 2.37 -8.66 13.44
N PHE A 50 2.52 -7.43 13.91
CA PHE A 50 3.63 -7.05 14.78
C PHE A 50 3.31 -5.86 15.67
N GLU A 51 4.11 -5.63 16.71
CA GLU A 51 4.07 -4.41 17.52
C GLU A 51 4.88 -3.29 16.86
N LEU A 52 4.32 -2.09 16.83
CA LEU A 52 4.99 -0.88 16.34
C LEU A 52 4.78 0.25 17.36
N THR A 53 5.78 0.45 18.22
CA THR A 53 5.75 1.47 19.28
C THR A 53 5.78 2.90 18.72
N LYS A 54 5.38 3.87 19.54
CA LYS A 54 5.38 5.29 19.16
C LYS A 54 6.71 5.73 18.54
N GLY A 55 6.63 6.37 17.37
CA GLY A 55 7.79 6.92 16.66
C GLY A 55 8.67 5.87 15.97
N SER A 56 8.36 4.58 16.11
CA SER A 56 9.15 3.51 15.50
C SER A 56 8.75 3.23 14.05
N THR A 57 9.65 2.56 13.35
CA THR A 57 9.47 2.13 11.97
C THR A 57 9.87 0.68 11.79
N ARG A 58 9.18 -0.05 10.90
CA ARG A 58 9.58 -1.40 10.47
C ARG A 58 9.34 -1.56 8.97
N SER A 59 10.24 -2.26 8.27
CA SER A 59 10.11 -2.47 6.82
C SER A 59 10.01 -3.96 6.47
N PHE A 60 9.37 -4.22 5.33
CA PHE A 60 9.24 -5.54 4.72
C PHE A 60 9.48 -5.44 3.22
N GLN A 61 9.98 -6.51 2.62
CA GLN A 61 10.10 -6.63 1.18
C GLN A 61 8.93 -7.46 0.66
N ALA A 62 8.15 -6.90 -0.27
CA ALA A 62 7.13 -7.65 -1.00
C ALA A 62 7.63 -7.98 -2.41
N PRO A 63 7.41 -9.20 -2.92
CA PRO A 63 7.77 -9.54 -4.29
C PRO A 63 6.87 -8.81 -5.30
N THR A 64 7.33 -8.69 -6.54
CA THR A 64 6.46 -8.29 -7.66
C THR A 64 5.24 -9.20 -7.76
N GLY A 65 4.08 -8.66 -8.12
CA GLY A 65 2.83 -9.42 -8.16
C GLY A 65 2.15 -9.60 -6.80
N TRP A 66 2.74 -9.12 -5.70
CA TRP A 66 2.12 -9.21 -4.37
C TRP A 66 0.82 -8.41 -4.33
N SER A 67 -0.23 -9.02 -3.78
CA SER A 67 -1.51 -8.34 -3.54
C SER A 67 -1.96 -8.60 -2.11
N GLY A 68 -2.42 -7.55 -1.45
CA GLY A 68 -2.78 -7.62 -0.05
C GLY A 68 -3.17 -6.27 0.53
N ARG A 69 -3.31 -6.27 1.85
CA ARG A 69 -3.75 -5.12 2.63
C ARG A 69 -3.07 -5.06 3.99
N PHE A 70 -2.97 -3.85 4.48
CA PHE A 70 -2.43 -3.53 5.79
C PHE A 70 -3.43 -2.71 6.60
N TRP A 71 -3.37 -2.83 7.92
CA TRP A 71 -4.16 -2.03 8.85
C TRP A 71 -3.41 -1.87 10.18
N GLY A 72 -3.87 -0.95 11.02
CA GLY A 72 -3.35 -0.78 12.38
C GLY A 72 -4.40 -1.22 13.42
N ARG A 73 -4.02 -2.11 14.35
CA ARG A 73 -4.83 -2.44 15.53
C ARG A 73 -4.52 -1.51 16.69
N THR A 74 -5.52 -1.18 17.50
CA THR A 74 -5.37 -0.29 18.67
C THR A 74 -6.02 -0.87 19.92
N GLY A 75 -5.58 -0.38 21.09
CA GLY A 75 -6.07 -0.86 22.38
C GLY A 75 -5.84 -2.36 22.56
N CYS A 76 -4.65 -2.84 22.16
CA CYS A 76 -4.27 -4.24 22.24
C CYS A 76 -3.70 -4.57 23.62
N ASN A 77 -4.02 -5.76 24.11
CA ASN A 77 -3.46 -6.33 25.32
C ASN A 77 -2.95 -7.73 25.01
N PHE A 78 -1.67 -7.84 24.69
CA PHE A 78 -0.98 -9.11 24.46
C PHE A 78 -0.10 -9.44 25.67
N ASP A 79 -0.11 -10.70 26.10
CA ASP A 79 0.76 -11.19 27.17
C ASP A 79 2.20 -11.40 26.67
N GLY A 80 3.10 -11.84 27.57
CA GLY A 80 4.50 -12.11 27.24
C GLY A 80 4.72 -13.23 26.23
N SER A 81 3.70 -14.01 25.89
CA SER A 81 3.70 -15.03 24.84
C SER A 81 3.08 -14.53 23.52
N GLY A 82 2.66 -13.27 23.46
CA GLY A 82 2.04 -12.66 22.29
C GLY A 82 0.57 -13.05 22.10
N GLN A 83 -0.10 -13.58 23.13
CA GLN A 83 -1.51 -13.96 23.09
C GLN A 83 -2.39 -12.85 23.67
N GLY A 84 -3.54 -12.60 23.05
CA GLY A 84 -4.40 -11.48 23.45
C GLY A 84 -5.34 -11.01 22.35
N SER A 85 -5.84 -9.78 22.50
CA SER A 85 -6.80 -9.18 21.57
C SER A 85 -6.67 -7.66 21.53
N CYS A 86 -7.24 -7.06 20.50
CA CYS A 86 -7.32 -5.62 20.30
C CYS A 86 -8.75 -5.08 20.36
N SER A 87 -8.86 -3.81 20.73
CA SER A 87 -10.16 -3.12 20.83
C SER A 87 -10.71 -2.72 19.46
N THR A 88 -9.83 -2.38 18.50
CA THR A 88 -10.23 -2.06 17.13
C THR A 88 -9.39 -2.83 16.11
N ALA A 89 -10.00 -3.15 14.97
CA ALA A 89 -9.40 -3.84 13.84
C ALA A 89 -8.71 -5.17 14.18
N ASP A 90 -9.12 -5.82 15.27
CA ASP A 90 -8.57 -7.11 15.70
C ASP A 90 -8.73 -8.17 14.61
N CYS A 91 -7.76 -9.05 14.44
CA CYS A 91 -7.81 -10.09 13.41
C CYS A 91 -8.32 -11.44 13.89
N GLY A 92 -8.74 -11.56 15.15
CA GLY A 92 -9.39 -12.75 15.70
C GLY A 92 -8.48 -13.97 15.84
N SER A 93 -7.17 -13.84 15.58
CA SER A 93 -6.21 -14.93 15.73
C SER A 93 -5.89 -15.26 17.19
N GLY A 94 -6.24 -14.36 18.11
CA GLY A 94 -5.83 -14.44 19.52
C GLY A 94 -4.34 -14.17 19.74
N GLN A 95 -3.62 -13.68 18.72
CA GLN A 95 -2.18 -13.49 18.72
C GLN A 95 -1.76 -12.16 18.07
N ILE A 96 -0.51 -11.74 18.31
CA ILE A 96 0.09 -10.62 17.58
C ILE A 96 0.10 -10.91 16.08
N GLU A 97 0.48 -12.11 15.66
CA GLU A 97 0.41 -12.56 14.27
C GLU A 97 -1.06 -12.80 13.86
N CYS A 98 -1.46 -12.32 12.68
CA CYS A 98 -2.83 -12.50 12.18
C CYS A 98 -3.04 -13.82 11.45
N ASN A 99 -1.99 -14.56 11.09
CA ASN A 99 -2.04 -15.94 10.59
C ASN A 99 -2.99 -16.14 9.41
N GLY A 100 -3.05 -15.16 8.50
CA GLY A 100 -3.93 -15.18 7.33
C GLY A 100 -5.36 -14.66 7.57
N ALA A 101 -5.69 -14.27 8.80
CA ALA A 101 -6.94 -13.59 9.10
C ALA A 101 -6.87 -12.09 8.73
N GLY A 102 -8.01 -11.54 8.30
CA GLY A 102 -8.16 -10.10 8.05
C GLY A 102 -8.61 -9.34 9.30
N ALA A 103 -8.58 -8.01 9.23
CA ALA A 103 -9.15 -7.15 10.26
C ALA A 103 -10.65 -7.41 10.43
N THR A 104 -11.13 -7.40 11.67
CA THR A 104 -12.55 -7.27 12.01
C THR A 104 -12.94 -5.79 11.90
N PRO A 105 -13.87 -5.41 11.01
CA PRO A 105 -14.32 -4.03 10.89
C PRO A 105 -14.90 -3.46 12.21
N PRO A 106 -14.79 -2.15 12.46
CA PRO A 106 -14.24 -1.14 11.55
C PRO A 106 -12.70 -1.07 11.51
N ALA A 107 -12.15 -0.92 10.31
CA ALA A 107 -10.71 -0.80 10.09
C ALA A 107 -10.40 0.09 8.88
N THR A 108 -9.49 1.04 9.05
CA THR A 108 -8.89 1.76 7.93
C THR A 108 -7.87 0.85 7.25
N LEU A 109 -8.02 0.63 5.94
CA LEU A 109 -7.20 -0.32 5.17
C LEU A 109 -6.27 0.42 4.20
N ALA A 110 -5.05 -0.06 4.03
CA ALA A 110 -4.17 0.32 2.93
C ALA A 110 -4.03 -0.90 2.02
N GLU A 111 -4.50 -0.79 0.78
CA GLU A 111 -4.66 -1.91 -0.14
C GLU A 111 -3.68 -1.76 -1.31
N PHE A 112 -3.11 -2.87 -1.77
CA PHE A 112 -2.09 -2.89 -2.80
C PHE A 112 -2.24 -4.09 -3.72
N THR A 113 -1.96 -3.86 -5.00
CA THR A 113 -1.70 -4.88 -6.00
C THR A 113 -0.47 -4.46 -6.79
N LEU A 114 0.66 -5.10 -6.52
CA LEU A 114 1.93 -4.81 -7.17
C LEU A 114 1.99 -5.45 -8.55
N GLY A 115 2.49 -4.71 -9.54
CA GLY A 115 2.66 -5.20 -10.88
C GLY A 115 3.81 -6.22 -11.00
N SER A 116 3.71 -7.07 -12.02
CA SER A 116 4.80 -7.97 -12.45
C SER A 116 5.38 -7.45 -13.77
N GLY A 117 6.02 -6.28 -13.71
CA GLY A 117 6.42 -5.51 -14.90
C GLY A 117 5.32 -4.57 -15.43
N SER A 118 4.25 -4.39 -14.65
CA SER A 118 3.17 -3.43 -14.89
C SER A 118 3.10 -2.37 -13.78
N GLN A 119 2.15 -1.44 -13.87
CA GLN A 119 1.85 -0.51 -12.78
C GLN A 119 1.33 -1.26 -11.55
N ASP A 120 1.69 -0.74 -10.39
CA ASP A 120 1.07 -1.05 -9.11
C ASP A 120 -0.23 -0.25 -8.97
N PHE A 121 -1.20 -0.83 -8.27
CA PHE A 121 -2.42 -0.18 -7.83
C PHE A 121 -2.43 -0.14 -6.30
N TYR A 122 -2.77 1.00 -5.73
CA TYR A 122 -2.84 1.16 -4.29
C TYR A 122 -3.84 2.24 -3.88
N ASP A 123 -4.32 2.11 -2.66
CA ASP A 123 -5.27 3.05 -2.07
C ASP A 123 -5.29 2.93 -0.53
N VAL A 124 -5.92 3.92 0.11
CA VAL A 124 -6.43 3.78 1.47
C VAL A 124 -7.95 3.72 1.39
N SER A 125 -8.53 2.72 2.04
CA SER A 125 -9.95 2.40 1.98
C SER A 125 -10.64 2.49 3.32
N LEU A 126 -11.82 3.10 3.29
CA LEU A 126 -12.76 3.25 4.41
C LEU A 126 -14.05 2.44 4.17
N VAL A 127 -14.04 1.55 3.16
CA VAL A 127 -15.17 0.65 2.86
C VAL A 127 -15.52 -0.20 4.07
N ASP A 128 -14.49 -0.66 4.78
CA ASP A 128 -14.59 -1.43 6.03
C ASP A 128 -14.61 -0.52 7.27
N GLY A 129 -14.88 0.78 7.12
CA GLY A 129 -14.93 1.73 8.23
C GLY A 129 -13.61 2.43 8.52
N TYR A 130 -13.54 3.04 9.70
CA TYR A 130 -12.40 3.84 10.15
C TYR A 130 -12.10 3.55 11.61
N ASN A 131 -10.82 3.40 11.96
CA ASN A 131 -10.40 3.34 13.36
C ASN A 131 -9.27 4.33 13.69
N LEU A 132 -8.35 4.59 12.75
CA LEU A 132 -7.25 5.54 12.95
C LEU A 132 -6.80 6.20 11.63
N PRO A 133 -6.22 7.41 11.68
CA PRO A 133 -5.77 8.09 10.46
C PRO A 133 -4.58 7.38 9.83
N MET A 134 -4.59 7.22 8.51
CA MET A 134 -3.56 6.50 7.77
C MET A 134 -3.30 7.14 6.41
N VAL A 135 -2.03 7.24 6.04
CA VAL A 135 -1.59 7.67 4.72
C VAL A 135 -0.58 6.69 4.14
N VAL A 136 -0.65 6.49 2.83
CA VAL A 136 0.39 5.84 2.03
C VAL A 136 1.15 6.92 1.27
N GLU A 137 2.44 7.06 1.57
CA GLU A 137 3.38 7.86 0.80
C GLU A 137 4.18 6.97 -0.15
N VAL A 138 4.55 7.51 -1.31
CA VAL A 138 5.25 6.79 -2.37
C VAL A 138 6.63 7.39 -2.53
N SER A 139 7.66 6.55 -2.62
CA SER A 139 9.06 6.96 -2.80
C SER A 139 9.63 6.35 -4.08
N GLY A 140 10.25 7.19 -4.91
CA GLY A 140 10.76 6.79 -6.21
C GLY A 140 9.65 6.49 -7.21
N GLY A 141 9.92 5.55 -8.12
CA GLY A 141 8.99 5.13 -9.16
C GLY A 141 8.72 6.15 -10.26
N SER A 142 7.82 5.78 -11.17
CA SER A 142 7.36 6.64 -12.27
C SER A 142 5.85 6.49 -12.53
N GLY A 143 5.24 7.54 -13.09
CA GLY A 143 3.79 7.66 -13.25
C GLY A 143 3.20 8.73 -12.32
N LYS A 144 1.96 8.54 -11.89
CA LYS A 144 1.27 9.50 -11.00
C LYS A 144 1.87 9.51 -9.59
N CYS A 145 2.06 8.32 -9.00
CA CYS A 145 2.78 8.10 -7.73
C CYS A 145 2.35 9.07 -6.60
N ALA A 146 1.05 9.37 -6.54
CA ALA A 146 0.52 10.33 -5.59
C ALA A 146 0.18 9.65 -4.27
N SER A 147 0.36 10.38 -3.16
CA SER A 147 -0.07 9.89 -1.85
C SER A 147 -1.60 9.79 -1.73
N THR A 148 -2.04 8.77 -0.99
CA THR A 148 -3.45 8.44 -0.69
C THR A 148 -3.62 8.28 0.81
N GLY A 149 -4.82 8.50 1.34
CA GLY A 149 -5.07 8.39 2.77
C GLY A 149 -6.04 9.39 3.36
N CYS A 150 -6.21 9.23 4.67
CA CYS A 150 -6.96 10.12 5.51
C CYS A 150 -6.12 10.62 6.68
N ILE A 151 -5.91 11.94 6.74
CA ILE A 151 -5.22 12.64 7.83
C ILE A 151 -6.23 13.06 8.92
N GLU A 152 -7.50 13.26 8.54
CA GLU A 152 -8.56 13.65 9.45
C GLU A 152 -8.88 12.56 10.48
N ASP A 153 -9.19 12.98 11.70
CA ASP A 153 -9.76 12.10 12.72
C ASP A 153 -11.28 11.96 12.49
N LEU A 154 -11.65 10.93 11.72
CA LEU A 154 -13.04 10.63 11.39
C LEU A 154 -13.88 10.23 12.60
N ASN A 155 -13.27 9.74 13.69
CA ASN A 155 -14.02 9.38 14.90
C ASN A 155 -14.73 10.60 15.51
N ARG A 156 -14.15 11.80 15.35
CA ARG A 156 -14.74 13.07 15.80
C ARG A 156 -15.92 13.53 14.95
N LYS A 157 -16.00 13.07 13.70
CA LYS A 157 -17.06 13.39 12.73
C LYS A 157 -18.01 12.21 12.48
N CYS A 158 -17.82 11.10 13.19
CA CYS A 158 -18.58 9.88 13.00
C CYS A 158 -20.07 10.10 13.34
N PRO A 159 -21.01 9.79 12.45
CA PRO A 159 -22.44 9.80 12.76
C PRO A 159 -22.76 8.88 13.94
N SER A 160 -23.73 9.26 14.78
CA SER A 160 -24.08 8.54 16.01
C SER A 160 -24.34 7.05 15.81
N GLU A 161 -25.07 6.72 14.75
CA GLU A 161 -25.51 5.40 14.33
C GLU A 161 -24.36 4.54 13.77
N LEU A 162 -23.21 5.14 13.46
CA LEU A 162 -22.01 4.46 12.99
C LEU A 162 -20.93 4.34 14.07
N LYS A 163 -21.07 5.03 15.21
CA LYS A 163 -20.07 4.98 16.29
C LYS A 163 -19.99 3.59 16.91
N VAL A 164 -18.77 3.09 17.09
CA VAL A 164 -18.51 1.96 17.97
C VAL A 164 -18.53 2.43 19.43
N GLU A 165 -18.97 1.56 20.33
CA GLU A 165 -18.91 1.82 21.77
C GLU A 165 -17.50 2.21 22.21
N GLY A 166 -17.38 3.20 23.09
CA GLY A 166 -16.10 3.82 23.45
C GLY A 166 -15.56 4.85 22.44
N GLY A 167 -16.18 4.99 21.26
CA GLY A 167 -15.91 6.08 20.31
C GLY A 167 -14.57 6.00 19.57
N GLY A 168 -13.80 4.91 19.76
CA GLY A 168 -12.48 4.72 19.15
C GLY A 168 -12.51 4.28 17.69
N ALA A 169 -13.68 4.06 17.10
CA ALA A 169 -13.83 3.69 15.71
C ALA A 169 -15.22 4.05 15.15
N CYS A 170 -15.31 4.14 13.82
CA CYS A 170 -16.50 4.48 13.06
C CYS A 170 -16.79 3.39 12.01
N ARG A 171 -17.95 2.76 12.10
CA ARG A 171 -18.41 1.78 11.09
C ARG A 171 -18.67 2.48 9.76
N SER A 172 -18.45 1.77 8.65
CA SER A 172 -19.09 2.17 7.39
C SER A 172 -20.58 1.85 7.44
N ALA A 173 -21.36 2.42 6.52
CA ALA A 173 -22.78 2.10 6.42
C ALA A 173 -23.03 0.62 6.08
N CYS A 174 -22.16 0.00 5.27
CA CYS A 174 -22.27 -1.43 4.99
C CYS A 174 -22.14 -2.25 6.28
N GLU A 175 -21.14 -1.94 7.12
CA GLU A 175 -20.95 -2.70 8.35
C GLU A 175 -22.07 -2.45 9.38
N ALA A 176 -22.58 -1.21 9.48
CA ALA A 176 -23.64 -0.89 10.42
C ALA A 176 -25.00 -1.47 10.03
N PHE A 177 -25.39 -1.37 8.76
CA PHE A 177 -26.75 -1.66 8.32
C PHE A 177 -26.88 -2.96 7.53
N ARG A 178 -25.79 -3.44 6.93
CA ARG A 178 -25.72 -4.71 6.16
C ARG A 178 -26.75 -4.83 5.04
N THR A 179 -27.18 -3.70 4.48
CA THR A 179 -28.13 -3.71 3.36
C THR A 179 -27.41 -3.81 2.01
N PRO A 180 -28.04 -4.38 0.96
CA PRO A 180 -27.44 -4.49 -0.36
C PRO A 180 -26.99 -3.15 -0.96
N GLU A 181 -27.71 -2.06 -0.68
CA GLU A 181 -27.42 -0.70 -1.16
C GLU A 181 -26.10 -0.19 -0.61
N TYR A 182 -25.88 -0.32 0.71
CA TYR A 182 -24.65 0.18 1.33
C TYR A 182 -23.45 -0.73 1.07
N CYS A 183 -23.70 -2.02 0.88
CA CYS A 183 -22.66 -3.01 0.63
C CYS A 183 -22.39 -3.27 -0.85
N CYS A 184 -23.11 -2.59 -1.75
CA CYS A 184 -23.05 -2.79 -3.20
C CYS A 184 -23.18 -4.28 -3.61
N LYS A 185 -24.22 -4.96 -3.10
CA LYS A 185 -24.48 -6.39 -3.35
C LYS A 185 -25.78 -6.59 -4.12
N GLY A 186 -25.94 -7.76 -4.75
CA GLY A 186 -27.14 -8.11 -5.51
C GLY A 186 -27.37 -7.13 -6.66
N ASP A 187 -28.55 -6.51 -6.70
CA ASP A 187 -28.92 -5.53 -7.72
C ASP A 187 -28.03 -4.27 -7.71
N PHE A 188 -27.27 -4.05 -6.62
CA PHE A 188 -26.33 -2.94 -6.47
C PHE A 188 -24.88 -3.34 -6.78
N ASN A 189 -24.61 -4.50 -7.40
CA ASN A 189 -23.26 -4.99 -7.68
C ASN A 189 -22.57 -4.36 -8.91
N SER A 190 -22.86 -3.09 -9.21
CA SER A 190 -22.20 -2.34 -10.27
C SER A 190 -22.06 -0.86 -9.92
N PRO A 191 -21.05 -0.16 -10.46
CA PRO A 191 -20.91 1.28 -10.26
C PRO A 191 -22.15 2.09 -10.68
N ALA A 192 -22.88 1.61 -11.71
CA ALA A 192 -24.09 2.27 -12.18
C ALA A 192 -25.28 2.11 -11.22
N ALA A 193 -25.32 1.02 -10.46
CA ALA A 193 -26.42 0.70 -9.55
C ALA A 193 -26.16 1.15 -8.11
N CYS A 194 -24.91 1.10 -7.63
CA CYS A 194 -24.56 1.52 -6.27
C CYS A 194 -24.12 2.98 -6.21
N ALA A 195 -25.06 3.88 -5.93
CA ALA A 195 -24.76 5.30 -5.79
C ALA A 195 -24.11 5.63 -4.43
N PRO A 196 -23.30 6.71 -4.33
CA PRO A 196 -22.79 7.20 -3.06
C PRO A 196 -23.93 7.53 -2.08
N SER A 197 -23.85 7.02 -0.86
CA SER A 197 -24.81 7.34 0.21
C SER A 197 -24.43 8.60 0.98
N VAL A 198 -25.33 9.11 1.82
CA VAL A 198 -25.01 10.20 2.75
C VAL A 198 -23.82 9.85 3.65
N TYR A 199 -23.70 8.58 4.07
CA TYR A 199 -22.61 8.12 4.93
C TYR A 199 -21.27 8.05 4.19
N SER A 200 -21.23 7.52 2.97
CA SER A 200 -20.00 7.50 2.19
C SER A 200 -19.56 8.91 1.81
N GLN A 201 -20.51 9.82 1.54
CA GLN A 201 -20.19 11.24 1.30
C GLN A 201 -19.57 11.93 2.53
N ILE A 202 -19.98 11.58 3.75
CA ILE A 202 -19.32 12.09 4.99
C ILE A 202 -17.87 11.64 5.03
N PHE A 203 -17.61 10.35 4.78
CA PHE A 203 -16.26 9.79 4.77
C PHE A 203 -15.42 10.42 3.67
N LYS A 204 -15.99 10.57 2.47
CA LYS A 204 -15.31 11.18 1.33
C LYS A 204 -14.96 12.65 1.55
N SER A 205 -15.87 13.40 2.15
CA SER A 205 -15.66 14.82 2.45
C SER A 205 -14.51 15.03 3.45
N ALA A 206 -14.36 14.13 4.42
CA ALA A 206 -13.22 14.17 5.35
C ALA A 206 -11.92 13.64 4.70
N CYS A 207 -12.02 12.60 3.88
CA CYS A 207 -10.88 11.88 3.32
C CYS A 207 -11.00 11.79 1.78
N PRO A 208 -10.80 12.90 1.05
CA PRO A 208 -11.09 12.95 -0.39
C PRO A 208 -10.18 12.06 -1.25
N LYS A 209 -9.05 11.62 -0.70
CA LYS A 209 -8.08 10.72 -1.34
C LYS A 209 -8.19 9.26 -0.90
N SER A 210 -9.28 8.89 -0.23
CA SER A 210 -9.56 7.52 0.20
C SER A 210 -10.85 7.01 -0.42
N TYR A 211 -10.95 5.69 -0.57
CA TYR A 211 -12.21 5.04 -0.90
C TYR A 211 -13.20 5.22 0.24
N SER A 212 -14.39 5.72 -0.08
CA SER A 212 -15.48 5.91 0.90
C SER A 212 -16.57 4.84 0.81
N TYR A 213 -16.65 4.13 -0.31
CA TYR A 213 -17.53 2.98 -0.57
C TYR A 213 -16.98 2.16 -1.75
N ALA A 214 -17.57 1.00 -2.05
CA ALA A 214 -16.97 -0.01 -2.92
C ALA A 214 -16.68 0.41 -4.38
N TYR A 215 -17.37 1.42 -4.92
CA TYR A 215 -17.18 1.88 -6.32
C TYR A 215 -16.70 3.34 -6.41
N ASP A 216 -15.99 3.83 -5.39
CA ASP A 216 -15.41 5.18 -5.34
C ASP A 216 -14.10 5.30 -6.14
N ASP A 217 -14.07 4.92 -7.42
CA ASP A 217 -12.80 4.67 -8.11
C ASP A 217 -12.06 5.95 -8.54
N THR A 218 -12.81 6.95 -9.04
CA THR A 218 -12.26 8.09 -9.82
C THR A 218 -11.22 8.92 -9.10
N THR A 219 -11.29 9.00 -7.77
CA THR A 219 -10.41 9.82 -6.92
C THR A 219 -9.68 9.01 -5.86
N SER A 220 -9.86 7.68 -5.86
CA SER A 220 -9.40 6.82 -4.77
C SER A 220 -8.45 5.72 -5.22
N THR A 221 -8.39 5.40 -6.52
CA THR A 221 -7.34 4.50 -7.05
C THR A 221 -6.10 5.28 -7.46
N PHE A 222 -4.95 4.84 -6.97
CA PHE A 222 -3.67 5.43 -7.31
C PHE A 222 -2.77 4.40 -7.97
N THR A 223 -1.91 4.87 -8.89
CA THR A 223 -0.97 4.01 -9.60
C THR A 223 0.44 4.56 -9.58
N CYS A 224 1.40 3.66 -9.60
CA CYS A 224 2.82 3.97 -9.70
C CYS A 224 3.56 2.76 -10.28
N THR A 225 4.76 2.95 -10.82
CA THR A 225 5.59 1.87 -11.36
C THR A 225 6.93 1.86 -10.66
N ASN A 226 7.39 0.70 -10.18
CA ASN A 226 8.70 0.51 -9.54
C ASN A 226 8.95 1.46 -8.37
N ALA A 227 8.01 1.52 -7.41
CA ALA A 227 8.12 2.37 -6.24
C ALA A 227 8.21 1.57 -4.93
N ASP A 228 8.70 2.28 -3.91
CA ASP A 228 8.59 1.87 -2.52
C ASP A 228 7.46 2.65 -1.84
N TYR A 229 6.90 2.09 -0.78
CA TYR A 229 5.72 2.62 -0.11
C TYR A 229 5.95 2.77 1.39
N THR A 230 5.46 3.88 1.95
CA THR A 230 5.46 4.11 3.40
C THR A 230 4.02 4.23 3.91
N VAL A 231 3.60 3.27 4.73
CA VAL A 231 2.33 3.29 5.46
C VAL A 231 2.53 4.03 6.77
N ILE A 232 1.86 5.15 6.95
CA ILE A 232 2.02 6.05 8.09
C ILE A 232 0.72 6.07 8.89
N PHE A 233 0.80 5.65 10.15
CA PHE A 233 -0.29 5.78 11.12
C PHE A 233 -0.21 7.13 11.84
N CYS A 234 -1.36 7.79 12.01
CA CYS A 234 -1.51 9.13 12.56
C CYS A 234 -0.59 10.18 11.90
N PRO A 235 -0.60 10.34 10.56
CA PRO A 235 0.19 11.34 9.86
C PRO A 235 -0.12 12.75 10.38
N SER A 236 0.90 13.59 10.51
CA SER A 236 0.71 15.01 10.82
C SER A 236 0.39 15.79 9.54
N PRO A 237 -0.39 16.87 9.60
CA PRO A 237 -0.67 17.73 8.43
C PRO A 237 0.59 18.33 7.76
N SER A 238 1.75 18.31 8.44
CA SER A 238 3.01 18.88 7.98
C SER A 238 3.87 17.93 7.12
N SER A 239 3.56 16.63 7.00
CA SER A 239 4.41 15.68 6.26
C SER A 239 4.29 15.73 4.73
N SER A 240 3.32 16.47 4.18
CA SER A 240 3.12 16.61 2.73
C SER A 240 4.00 17.67 2.05
N LYS A 241 5.01 18.22 2.73
CA LYS A 241 5.99 19.18 2.15
C LYS A 241 7.43 18.70 2.34
N ALA A 242 7.85 17.69 1.57
CA ALA A 242 9.26 17.42 1.36
C ALA A 242 9.53 16.87 -0.06
N SER A 243 9.21 17.66 -1.09
CA SER A 243 9.91 17.67 -2.39
C SER A 243 9.39 18.79 -3.28
N SER A 244 9.81 20.02 -2.99
CA SER A 244 9.98 21.05 -4.02
C SER A 244 11.08 22.00 -3.56
N LYS A 245 12.27 21.82 -4.14
CA LYS A 245 13.35 22.79 -4.01
C LYS A 245 13.08 23.93 -4.99
N SER A 246 13.15 25.14 -4.44
CA SER A 246 12.92 26.48 -4.96
C SER A 246 13.32 26.78 -6.42
N THR A 247 12.56 27.68 -7.05
CA THR A 247 13.07 28.95 -7.61
C THR A 247 11.96 30.01 -7.53
N GLY A 248 12.27 31.23 -7.06
CA GLY A 248 11.30 32.31 -6.86
C GLY A 248 10.92 33.09 -8.12
N THR A 249 9.90 33.96 -8.04
CA THR A 249 9.97 35.44 -8.00
C THR A 249 8.53 36.00 -7.98
N ALA A 250 8.41 37.28 -7.63
CA ALA A 250 7.27 38.07 -7.15
C ALA A 250 6.02 38.27 -8.04
N ASP A 251 5.00 38.78 -7.32
CA ASP A 251 3.99 39.79 -7.68
C ASP A 251 2.65 39.42 -8.35
N GLY A 252 1.56 40.00 -7.81
CA GLY A 252 0.30 40.21 -8.55
C GLY A 252 -1.00 39.85 -7.83
N SER A 253 -1.68 40.88 -7.32
CA SER A 253 -3.06 40.89 -6.80
C SER A 253 -4.13 40.51 -7.84
N GLY A 254 -5.21 39.82 -7.43
CA GLY A 254 -6.45 39.70 -8.22
C GLY A 254 -7.46 38.67 -7.71
N SER A 255 -8.56 39.15 -7.12
CA SER A 255 -9.85 38.46 -6.98
C SER A 255 -10.52 38.29 -8.36
N VAL A 256 -11.27 37.21 -8.64
CA VAL A 256 -12.75 37.10 -8.80
C VAL A 256 -13.12 35.64 -9.15
N GLU A 257 -14.33 35.25 -8.76
CA GLU A 257 -15.06 34.02 -9.05
C GLU A 257 -15.16 33.58 -10.52
N GLU A 258 -15.42 32.27 -10.66
CA GLU A 258 -16.23 31.61 -11.69
C GLU A 258 -15.61 31.29 -13.06
N ALA A 259 -15.30 30.00 -13.26
CA ALA A 259 -15.30 29.34 -14.55
C ALA A 259 -15.67 27.86 -14.39
N ILE A 260 -16.98 27.60 -14.29
CA ILE A 260 -17.58 26.30 -14.60
C ILE A 260 -17.61 26.18 -16.14
N LEU A 261 -17.36 24.97 -16.64
CA LEU A 261 -17.49 24.50 -18.03
C LEU A 261 -16.25 24.68 -18.92
N ALA A 262 -15.33 23.70 -18.86
CA ALA A 262 -14.69 23.19 -20.08
C ALA A 262 -14.16 21.76 -19.90
N ASN A 263 -14.45 20.93 -20.90
CA ASN A 263 -13.81 19.67 -21.26
C ASN A 263 -14.30 18.36 -20.61
N GLY A 264 -15.53 17.99 -20.98
CA GLY A 264 -15.77 16.60 -21.38
C GLY A 264 -15.09 16.32 -22.72
N SER A 265 -14.07 15.45 -22.72
CA SER A 265 -13.66 14.58 -23.84
C SER A 265 -12.34 13.91 -23.46
N TRP A 266 -12.38 12.72 -22.86
CA TRP A 266 -11.20 11.85 -22.81
C TRP A 266 -11.52 10.34 -22.90
N MET A 267 -12.74 9.97 -23.32
CA MET A 267 -12.99 8.61 -23.79
C MET A 267 -12.62 8.48 -25.26
N ALA A 268 -11.41 8.00 -25.51
CA ALA A 268 -11.03 7.12 -26.61
C ALA A 268 -9.51 6.97 -26.58
N ASN A 269 -9.02 5.79 -26.22
CA ASN A 269 -7.82 5.13 -26.77
C ASN A 269 -7.60 3.80 -26.03
N LEU A 270 -8.47 2.84 -26.32
CA LEU A 270 -8.17 1.42 -26.18
C LEU A 270 -7.86 0.91 -27.59
N ALA A 271 -6.76 0.17 -27.71
CA ALA A 271 -6.30 -0.60 -28.87
C ALA A 271 -5.66 0.19 -30.04
N THR A 272 -4.33 0.23 -30.05
CA THR A 272 -3.43 -0.55 -30.94
C THR A 272 -2.05 0.10 -30.95
N GLY A 273 -1.01 -0.68 -30.66
CA GLY A 273 0.36 -0.19 -30.61
C GLY A 273 1.33 -1.37 -30.69
N ASP A 274 1.65 -1.73 -31.93
CA ASP A 274 2.71 -2.65 -32.32
C ASP A 274 4.05 -2.21 -31.70
N SER A 275 4.71 -3.11 -30.97
CA SER A 275 6.03 -2.85 -30.38
C SER A 275 7.03 -3.82 -30.98
N THR A 276 8.01 -3.25 -31.66
CA THR A 276 9.14 -3.94 -32.28
C THR A 276 9.89 -4.74 -31.22
N ARG A 277 9.95 -6.06 -31.39
CA ARG A 277 10.77 -6.97 -30.57
C ARG A 277 12.24 -6.51 -30.60
N ARG A 278 12.81 -6.23 -29.43
CA ARG A 278 14.21 -6.53 -29.17
C ARG A 278 14.24 -7.71 -28.20
N HIS A 279 14.72 -8.84 -28.71
CA HIS A 279 15.02 -10.00 -27.89
C HIS A 279 16.04 -9.59 -26.80
N PRO A 280 15.76 -9.81 -25.50
CA PRO A 280 16.85 -9.86 -24.54
C PRO A 280 17.67 -11.09 -24.89
N LEU A 281 18.98 -10.91 -25.09
CA LEU A 281 19.92 -12.02 -25.20
C LEU A 281 19.73 -12.91 -23.97
N ASP A 282 19.39 -14.17 -24.23
CA ASP A 282 19.28 -15.21 -23.21
C ASP A 282 20.59 -15.30 -22.43
N GLY A 283 20.60 -14.73 -21.22
CA GLY A 283 21.75 -14.79 -20.31
C GLY A 283 22.17 -16.23 -20.04
N VAL A 284 21.25 -17.20 -20.15
CA VAL A 284 21.51 -18.63 -19.99
C VAL A 284 22.54 -19.15 -20.99
N GLN A 285 22.55 -18.66 -22.24
CA GLN A 285 23.54 -19.07 -23.25
C GLN A 285 24.92 -18.45 -22.98
N PHE A 286 24.97 -17.23 -22.44
CA PHE A 286 26.24 -16.58 -22.08
C PHE A 286 26.87 -17.20 -20.83
N PHE A 287 26.06 -17.57 -19.84
CA PHE A 287 26.52 -18.30 -18.64
C PHE A 287 27.04 -19.70 -18.97
N ALA A 288 26.37 -20.43 -19.87
CA ALA A 288 26.87 -21.73 -20.33
C ALA A 288 28.21 -21.62 -21.05
N ALA A 289 28.39 -20.56 -21.87
CA ALA A 289 29.65 -20.30 -22.56
C ALA A 289 30.80 -19.94 -21.60
N ILE A 290 30.52 -19.16 -20.54
CA ILE A 290 31.54 -18.80 -19.54
C ILE A 290 31.92 -20.00 -18.68
N VAL A 291 30.96 -20.81 -18.23
CA VAL A 291 31.24 -22.02 -17.44
C VAL A 291 32.02 -23.05 -18.26
N ALA A 292 31.70 -23.22 -19.55
CA ALA A 292 32.45 -24.07 -20.45
C ALA A 292 33.88 -23.55 -20.68
N ALA A 293 34.06 -22.25 -20.89
CA ALA A 293 35.39 -21.64 -21.08
C ALA A 293 36.27 -21.78 -19.84
N VAL A 294 35.73 -21.55 -18.64
CA VAL A 294 36.45 -21.70 -17.38
C VAL A 294 36.83 -23.17 -17.12
N SER A 295 35.94 -24.11 -17.44
CA SER A 295 36.20 -25.56 -17.28
C SER A 295 37.28 -26.07 -18.24
N LEU A 296 37.33 -25.54 -19.46
CA LEU A 296 38.39 -25.83 -20.42
C LEU A 296 39.74 -25.27 -19.96
N THR A 297 39.77 -24.02 -19.46
CA THR A 297 41.02 -23.43 -18.96
C THR A 297 41.58 -24.15 -17.74
N LEU A 298 40.72 -24.64 -16.84
CA LEU A 298 41.14 -25.43 -15.67
C LEU A 298 41.69 -26.81 -16.06
N SER A 299 41.11 -27.44 -17.08
CA SER A 299 41.61 -28.72 -17.62
C SER A 299 42.98 -28.59 -18.29
N PHE A 300 43.28 -27.42 -18.88
CA PHE A 300 44.60 -27.13 -19.48
C PHE A 300 45.68 -26.74 -18.47
N MET A 301 45.32 -26.32 -17.25
CA MET A 301 46.28 -26.01 -16.18
C MET A 301 46.61 -27.20 -15.28
N GLN A 302 46.04 -28.38 -15.54
CA GLN A 302 46.32 -29.65 -14.84
C GLN A 302 47.16 -30.64 -15.68
N LEU A 303 47.72 -30.19 -16.81
CA LEU A 303 48.73 -30.90 -17.61
C LEU A 303 50.10 -30.22 -17.47
#